data_AF-A0A5J4P9T6-F1
#
_entry.id   AF-A0A5J4P9T6-F1
#
_cell.length_a   1.000
_cell.length_b   1.000
_cell.length_c   1.000
_cell.angle_alpha   90.00
_cell.angle_beta   90.00
_cell.angle_gamma   90.00
#
_symmetry.space_group_name_H-M   'P 1'
#
loop_
_entity.id
_entity.type
_entity.pdbx_description
1 polymer ?
#
loop_
_entity_poly.entity_id
_entity_poly.type
_entity_poly.pdbx_seq_one_letter_code
_entity_poly.pdbx_strand_id
1 'polypeptide(L)'
;SLKIIVEDKKLTGINVIGVEDYLTSVISSEMSATASLELLKAHAVISRSWLLANLDCLPLNPSLEKETTKGETVEKDTIIRWYDRTAHLRYHVCADDHCQRYQGTTRTSTSIVCQAIGATRGQVIMYNGNICDARFSKCCGGALEEFQYCWEDVKHSYLNKQRDSKSEIRLPNLHIETEAEKWIRTAPQS
;
A
#
# COMPACT_ATOMS: atom_id res chain seq x y z
N SER A 1 15.89 15.67 -7.68
CA SER A 1 15.82 17.11 -8.03
C SER A 1 14.46 17.65 -7.64
N LEU A 2 14.37 18.92 -7.26
CA LEU A 2 13.09 19.54 -6.87
C LEU A 2 12.42 20.20 -8.09
N LYS A 3 11.12 19.96 -8.26
CA LYS A 3 10.24 20.67 -9.18
C LYS A 3 9.17 21.39 -8.39
N ILE A 4 8.72 22.53 -8.90
CA ILE A 4 7.65 23.32 -8.28
C ILE A 4 6.60 23.61 -9.36
N ILE A 5 5.34 23.36 -9.04
CA ILE A 5 4.18 23.71 -9.87
C ILE A 5 3.39 24.80 -9.14
N VAL A 6 2.95 25.82 -9.87
CA VAL A 6 2.14 26.93 -9.35
C VAL A 6 0.83 26.97 -10.14
N GLU A 7 -0.28 26.60 -9.51
CA GLU A 7 -1.61 26.50 -10.11
C GLU A 7 -2.66 26.89 -9.03
N ASP A 8 -3.76 27.53 -9.42
CA ASP A 8 -4.89 27.87 -8.52
C ASP A 8 -4.51 28.59 -7.21
N LYS A 9 -3.53 29.51 -7.28
CA LYS A 9 -2.95 30.22 -6.12
C LYS A 9 -2.33 29.27 -5.07
N LYS A 10 -1.99 28.05 -5.46
CA LYS A 10 -1.31 27.04 -4.65
C LYS A 10 0.06 26.72 -5.24
N LEU A 11 0.92 26.15 -4.40
CA LEU A 11 2.24 25.69 -4.77
C LEU A 11 2.36 24.20 -4.45
N THR A 12 2.81 23.41 -5.42
CA THR A 12 3.08 21.98 -5.25
C THR A 12 4.56 21.71 -5.47
N GLY A 13 5.24 21.26 -4.41
CA GLY A 13 6.62 20.80 -4.48
C GLY A 13 6.67 19.31 -4.83
N ILE A 14 7.45 18.95 -5.84
CA ILE A 14 7.64 17.58 -6.30
C ILE A 14 9.12 17.24 -6.21
N ASN A 15 9.46 16.30 -5.34
CA ASN A 15 10.82 15.77 -5.27
C ASN A 15 10.98 14.58 -6.23
N VAL A 16 11.79 14.77 -7.28
CA VAL A 16 12.17 13.71 -8.22
C VAL A 16 13.30 12.90 -7.60
N ILE A 17 13.06 11.62 -7.40
CA ILE A 17 13.93 10.70 -6.67
C ILE A 17 13.95 9.33 -7.37
N GLY A 18 15.08 8.62 -7.28
CA GLY A 18 15.16 7.24 -7.75
C GLY A 18 14.33 6.30 -6.88
N VAL A 19 13.82 5.22 -7.46
CA VAL A 19 12.97 4.25 -6.73
C VAL A 19 13.67 3.71 -5.48
N GLU A 20 14.93 3.32 -5.58
CA GLU A 20 15.66 2.73 -4.44
C GLU A 20 15.94 3.76 -3.31
N ASP A 21 16.21 5.02 -3.67
CA ASP A 21 16.38 6.10 -2.69
C ASP A 21 15.05 6.43 -1.99
N TYR A 22 13.94 6.38 -2.74
CA TYR A 22 12.60 6.54 -2.18
C TYR A 22 12.27 5.42 -1.18
N LEU A 23 12.51 4.16 -1.57
CA LEU A 23 12.27 3.00 -0.70
C LEU A 23 13.10 3.05 0.58
N THR A 24 14.31 3.61 0.52
CA THR A 24 15.16 3.80 1.70
C THR A 24 14.47 4.67 2.75
N SER A 25 13.81 5.74 2.34
CA SER A 25 13.02 6.60 3.23
C SER A 25 11.74 5.91 3.70
N VAL A 26 11.03 5.24 2.79
CA VAL A 26 9.76 4.53 3.09
C VAL A 26 9.95 3.47 4.17
N ILE A 27 10.86 2.53 3.94
CA ILE A 27 11.09 1.41 4.88
C ILE A 27 11.55 1.93 6.23
N SER A 28 12.43 2.94 6.25
CA SER A 28 12.88 3.55 7.49
C SER A 28 11.75 4.25 8.25
N SER A 29 10.69 4.68 7.56
CA SER A 29 9.56 5.46 8.15
C SER A 29 8.43 4.56 8.63
N GLU A 30 8.26 3.41 7.99
CA GLU A 30 7.16 2.48 8.27
C GLU A 30 7.56 1.35 9.21
N MET A 31 8.86 1.04 9.32
CA MET A 31 9.35 -0.11 10.08
C MET A 31 10.36 0.27 11.17
N SER A 32 10.38 -0.51 12.24
CA SER A 32 11.35 -0.36 13.32
C SER A 32 12.79 -0.62 12.83
N ALA A 33 13.75 0.16 13.32
CA ALA A 33 15.18 -0.07 13.12
C ALA A 33 15.67 -1.42 13.69
N THR A 34 14.89 -2.04 14.59
CA THR A 34 15.19 -3.36 15.19
C THR A 34 14.55 -4.53 14.44
N ALA A 35 13.87 -4.28 13.32
CA ALA A 35 13.30 -5.33 12.50
C ALA A 35 14.36 -6.28 11.95
N SER A 36 13.98 -7.54 11.72
CA SER A 36 14.87 -8.53 11.12
C SER A 36 15.19 -8.17 9.66
N LEU A 37 16.37 -8.61 9.19
CA LEU A 37 16.78 -8.37 7.81
C LEU A 37 15.78 -8.95 6.80
N GLU A 38 15.23 -10.14 7.07
CA GLU A 38 14.25 -10.78 6.18
C GLU A 38 12.92 -10.02 6.14
N LEU A 39 12.48 -9.44 7.27
CA LEU A 39 11.30 -8.57 7.28
C LEU A 39 11.53 -7.31 6.45
N LEU A 40 12.71 -6.68 6.59
CA LEU A 40 13.08 -5.49 5.81
C LEU A 40 13.20 -5.80 4.30
N LYS A 41 13.71 -6.98 3.93
CA LYS A 41 13.75 -7.44 2.54
C LYS A 41 12.34 -7.64 1.98
N ALA A 42 11.47 -8.31 2.73
CA ALA A 42 10.07 -8.50 2.33
C ALA A 42 9.37 -7.15 2.13
N HIS A 43 9.54 -6.23 3.08
CA HIS A 43 8.99 -4.87 3.00
C HIS A 43 9.53 -4.13 1.77
N ALA A 44 10.83 -4.21 1.47
CA ALA A 44 11.40 -3.60 0.26
C ALA A 44 10.74 -4.11 -1.03
N VAL A 45 10.53 -5.42 -1.14
CA VAL A 45 9.88 -6.03 -2.31
C VAL A 45 8.41 -5.63 -2.40
N ILE A 46 7.68 -5.65 -1.28
CA ILE A 46 6.28 -5.23 -1.19
C ILE A 46 6.14 -3.76 -1.60
N SER A 47 6.90 -2.85 -0.97
CA SER A 47 6.82 -1.42 -1.24
C SER A 47 7.19 -1.08 -2.69
N ARG A 48 8.20 -1.75 -3.26
CA ARG A 48 8.57 -1.58 -4.67
C ARG A 48 7.46 -2.07 -5.61
N SER A 49 6.89 -3.24 -5.33
CA SER A 49 5.81 -3.81 -6.14
C SER A 49 4.60 -2.89 -6.15
N TRP A 50 4.19 -2.40 -4.98
CA TRP A 50 3.11 -1.44 -4.86
C TRP A 50 3.40 -0.17 -5.66
N LEU A 51 4.60 0.42 -5.50
CA LEU A 51 4.97 1.64 -6.22
C LEU A 51 4.89 1.43 -7.74
N LEU A 52 5.51 0.37 -8.25
CA LEU A 52 5.57 0.11 -9.69
C LEU A 52 4.21 -0.26 -10.28
N ALA A 53 3.39 -1.05 -9.57
CA ALA A 53 2.03 -1.36 -9.99
C ALA A 53 1.16 -0.10 -10.11
N ASN A 54 1.35 0.87 -9.21
CA ASN A 54 0.67 2.16 -9.31
C ASN A 54 1.21 3.02 -10.45
N LEU A 55 2.52 3.00 -10.72
CA LEU A 55 3.11 3.70 -11.87
C LEU A 55 2.62 3.16 -13.21
N ASP A 56 2.55 1.83 -13.35
CA ASP A 56 2.09 1.16 -14.58
C ASP A 56 0.60 1.47 -14.86
N CYS A 57 -0.18 1.75 -13.81
CA CYS A 57 -1.60 2.10 -13.91
C CYS A 57 -1.85 3.60 -14.16
N LEU A 58 -0.82 4.46 -14.10
CA LEU A 58 -0.95 5.88 -14.43
C LEU A 58 -1.02 6.05 -15.95
N PRO A 59 -2.06 6.72 -16.49
CA PRO A 59 -2.10 7.02 -17.91
C PRO A 59 -0.95 7.98 -18.24
N LEU A 60 -0.02 7.55 -19.10
CA LEU A 60 0.99 8.41 -19.74
C LEU A 60 0.38 9.51 -20.64
N ASN A 61 -0.96 9.67 -20.65
CA ASN A 61 -1.69 10.64 -21.44
C ASN A 61 -2.59 11.54 -20.55
N PRO A 62 -2.23 12.82 -20.37
CA PRO A 62 -3.08 13.82 -19.71
C PRO A 62 -4.36 14.17 -20.50
N SER A 63 -4.51 13.67 -21.72
CA SER A 63 -5.69 13.86 -22.57
C SER A 63 -6.86 12.94 -22.24
N LEU A 64 -6.66 11.98 -21.34
CA LEU A 64 -7.75 11.31 -20.65
C LEU A 64 -8.02 12.10 -19.37
N GLU A 65 -8.87 13.12 -19.49
CA GLU A 65 -9.83 13.40 -18.42
C GLU A 65 -10.60 12.09 -18.18
N LYS A 66 -10.03 11.17 -17.40
CA LYS A 66 -10.82 10.12 -16.79
C LYS A 66 -11.71 10.87 -15.82
N GLU A 67 -12.92 11.14 -16.29
CA GLU A 67 -14.12 11.33 -15.49
C GLU A 67 -13.85 10.89 -14.05
N THR A 68 -13.78 11.86 -13.16
CA THR A 68 -13.53 11.73 -11.72
C THR A 68 -14.69 10.99 -11.00
N THR A 69 -15.38 10.09 -11.69
CA THR A 69 -16.67 9.48 -11.34
C THR A 69 -16.72 8.02 -11.77
N LYS A 70 -15.67 7.23 -11.49
CA LYS A 70 -15.77 5.76 -11.48
C LYS A 70 -15.80 5.14 -10.08
N GLY A 71 -15.65 5.95 -9.03
CA GLY A 71 -15.71 5.46 -7.66
C GLY A 71 -17.12 5.42 -7.07
N GLU A 72 -18.08 6.15 -7.63
CA GLU A 72 -19.39 6.38 -7.00
C GLU A 72 -20.49 5.56 -7.68
N THR A 73 -20.99 4.53 -7.00
CA THR A 73 -22.20 3.80 -7.41
C THR A 73 -23.35 4.25 -6.53
N VAL A 74 -24.38 4.84 -7.14
CA VAL A 74 -25.60 5.27 -6.44
C VAL A 74 -26.69 4.24 -6.72
N GLU A 75 -27.02 3.44 -5.71
CA GLU A 75 -28.25 2.65 -5.66
C GLU A 75 -29.30 3.40 -4.86
N LYS A 76 -30.59 3.02 -5.00
CA LYS A 76 -31.80 3.77 -4.59
C LYS A 76 -31.68 4.67 -3.34
N ASP A 77 -31.02 4.21 -2.26
CA ASP A 77 -30.72 4.97 -1.04
C ASP A 77 -29.26 4.79 -0.55
N THR A 78 -28.34 4.32 -1.38
CA THR A 78 -26.95 4.00 -0.98
C THR A 78 -25.95 4.53 -1.98
N ILE A 79 -24.95 5.26 -1.49
CA ILE A 79 -23.83 5.76 -2.27
C ILE A 79 -22.58 4.99 -1.85
N ILE A 80 -22.03 4.18 -2.74
CA ILE A 80 -20.74 3.50 -2.55
C ILE A 80 -19.69 4.36 -3.24
N ARG A 81 -18.69 4.85 -2.50
CA ARG A 81 -17.61 5.67 -3.05
C ARG A 81 -16.23 5.08 -2.76
N TRP A 82 -15.50 4.75 -3.81
CA TRP A 82 -14.11 4.31 -3.75
C TRP A 82 -13.15 5.50 -3.82
N TYR A 83 -12.20 5.57 -2.88
CA TYR A 83 -11.18 6.62 -2.79
C TYR A 83 -9.81 5.97 -2.87
N ASP A 84 -9.15 5.97 -4.04
CA ASP A 84 -7.79 5.40 -4.03
C ASP A 84 -6.90 5.72 -5.25
N ARG A 85 -7.36 5.46 -6.48
CA ARG A 85 -6.38 5.23 -7.57
C ARG A 85 -6.00 6.43 -8.45
N THR A 86 -6.58 7.61 -8.25
CA THR A 86 -6.34 8.77 -9.13
C THR A 86 -6.21 10.11 -8.39
N ALA A 87 -5.79 10.08 -7.12
CA ALA A 87 -5.71 11.30 -6.31
C ALA A 87 -4.61 12.29 -6.77
N HIS A 88 -3.70 11.86 -7.65
CA HIS A 88 -2.54 12.65 -8.04
C HIS A 88 -2.49 12.85 -9.56
N LEU A 89 -2.71 14.09 -10.01
CA LEU A 89 -2.66 14.43 -11.44
C LEU A 89 -1.24 14.77 -11.90
N ARG A 90 -0.42 15.36 -11.02
CA ARG A 90 0.85 16.02 -11.38
C ARG A 90 2.10 15.29 -10.89
N TYR A 91 1.94 14.26 -10.07
CA TYR A 91 3.03 13.50 -9.46
C TYR A 91 2.59 12.05 -9.23
N HIS A 92 3.56 11.16 -9.04
CA HIS A 92 3.30 9.73 -8.99
C HIS A 92 2.73 9.26 -7.65
N VAL A 93 3.31 9.72 -6.54
CA VAL A 93 2.94 9.32 -5.17
C VAL A 93 3.08 10.50 -4.22
N CYS A 94 2.20 10.57 -3.21
CA CYS A 94 2.33 11.55 -2.13
C CYS A 94 3.26 11.03 -1.01
N ALA A 95 3.61 11.93 -0.08
CA ALA A 95 4.50 11.63 1.04
C ALA A 95 3.77 11.16 2.32
N ASP A 96 2.46 10.97 2.25
CA ASP A 96 1.59 10.65 3.38
C ASP A 96 1.08 9.20 3.32
N ASP A 97 0.31 8.78 4.35
CA ASP A 97 -0.27 7.43 4.47
C ASP A 97 -1.17 7.02 3.30
N HIS A 98 -1.64 7.98 2.50
CA HIS A 98 -2.40 7.69 1.29
C HIS A 98 -1.60 6.85 0.27
N CYS A 99 -0.28 7.07 0.17
CA CYS A 99 0.58 6.27 -0.69
C CYS A 99 1.51 5.39 0.15
N GLN A 100 2.63 5.97 0.58
CA GLN A 100 3.60 5.38 1.49
C GLN A 100 4.25 6.52 2.25
N ARG A 101 4.65 6.27 3.50
CA ARG A 101 5.23 7.31 4.35
C ARG A 101 6.63 7.68 3.88
N TYR A 102 6.76 8.85 3.27
CA TYR A 102 8.05 9.38 2.82
C TYR A 102 8.43 10.64 3.60
N GLN A 103 9.59 10.62 4.26
CA GLN A 103 10.04 11.72 5.14
C GLN A 103 11.31 12.42 4.62
N GLY A 104 11.64 12.23 3.33
CA GLY A 104 12.87 12.77 2.76
C GLY A 104 14.04 11.79 2.77
N THR A 105 15.09 12.10 2.03
CA THR A 105 16.32 11.29 1.90
C THR A 105 17.37 11.60 2.96
N THR A 106 17.20 12.69 3.70
CA THR A 106 18.15 13.15 4.72
C THR A 106 17.99 12.40 6.05
N ARG A 107 16.92 11.63 6.22
CA ARG A 107 16.68 10.87 7.43
C ARG A 107 17.56 9.62 7.45
N THR A 108 18.32 9.46 8.53
CA THR A 108 19.34 8.42 8.74
C THR A 108 18.80 7.03 8.42
N SER A 109 19.16 6.54 7.24
CA SER A 109 18.93 5.16 6.84
C SER A 109 19.90 4.28 7.65
N THR A 110 19.39 3.25 8.31
CA THR A 110 20.26 2.29 8.99
C THR A 110 20.96 1.42 7.94
N SER A 111 22.17 0.95 8.25
CA SER A 111 22.94 0.10 7.33
C SER A 111 22.17 -1.18 6.93
N ILE A 112 21.34 -1.71 7.83
CA ILE A 112 20.49 -2.88 7.58
C ILE A 112 19.39 -2.62 6.54
N VAL A 113 18.83 -1.40 6.48
CA VAL A 113 17.85 -1.03 5.45
C VAL A 113 18.52 -0.94 4.08
N CYS A 114 19.68 -0.28 4.01
CA CYS A 114 20.46 -0.22 2.77
C CYS A 114 20.86 -1.63 2.29
N GLN A 115 21.23 -2.53 3.22
CA GLN A 115 21.52 -3.92 2.91
C GLN A 115 20.28 -4.66 2.38
N ALA A 116 19.12 -4.51 3.00
CA ALA A 116 17.87 -5.14 2.56
C ALA A 116 17.46 -4.69 1.15
N ILE A 117 17.52 -3.37 0.89
CA ILE A 117 17.21 -2.77 -0.39
C ILE A 117 18.21 -3.23 -1.46
N GLY A 118 19.51 -3.19 -1.16
CA GLY A 118 20.54 -3.66 -2.08
C GLY A 118 20.38 -5.14 -2.42
N ALA A 119 20.08 -5.99 -1.44
CA ALA A 119 19.87 -7.42 -1.62
C ALA A 119 18.61 -7.78 -2.42
N THR A 120 17.62 -6.87 -2.48
CA THR A 120 16.34 -7.08 -3.17
C THR A 120 16.13 -6.14 -4.35
N ARG A 121 17.21 -5.49 -4.82
CA ARG A 121 17.14 -4.48 -5.86
C ARG A 121 16.48 -5.04 -7.12
N GLY A 122 15.43 -4.35 -7.59
CA GLY A 122 14.67 -4.76 -8.78
C GLY A 122 13.76 -5.99 -8.59
N GLN A 123 13.67 -6.56 -7.39
CA GLN A 123 12.72 -7.65 -7.11
C GLN A 123 11.33 -7.10 -6.85
N VAL A 124 10.33 -7.76 -7.45
CA VAL A 124 8.90 -7.44 -7.37
C VAL A 124 8.08 -8.72 -7.23
N ILE A 125 6.85 -8.58 -6.72
CA ILE A 125 5.85 -9.64 -6.65
C ILE A 125 5.04 -9.61 -7.94
N MET A 126 4.92 -10.75 -8.61
CA MET A 126 4.18 -10.87 -9.87
C MET A 126 3.17 -12.00 -9.81
N TYR A 127 2.06 -11.82 -10.52
CA TYR A 127 1.05 -12.84 -10.75
C TYR A 127 0.54 -12.72 -12.18
N ASN A 128 0.50 -13.85 -12.90
CA ASN A 128 0.09 -13.92 -14.31
C ASN A 128 0.80 -12.89 -15.21
N GLY A 129 2.10 -12.67 -15.00
CA GLY A 129 2.91 -11.76 -15.81
C GLY A 129 2.75 -10.28 -15.50
N ASN A 130 1.91 -9.90 -14.54
CA ASN A 130 1.75 -8.51 -14.09
C ASN A 130 2.31 -8.33 -12.68
N ILE A 131 2.77 -7.12 -12.36
CA ILE A 131 3.16 -6.76 -10.98
C ILE A 131 1.90 -6.74 -10.12
N CYS A 132 1.96 -7.39 -8.96
CA CYS A 132 0.84 -7.42 -8.03
C CYS A 132 0.61 -6.06 -7.36
N ASP A 133 -0.65 -5.71 -7.15
CA ASP A 133 -1.02 -4.73 -6.13
C ASP A 133 -0.59 -5.28 -4.75
N ALA A 134 0.43 -4.67 -4.16
CA ALA A 134 1.10 -5.16 -2.95
C ALA A 134 0.84 -4.25 -1.74
N ARG A 135 -0.43 -3.95 -1.49
CA ARG A 135 -0.84 -3.26 -0.26
C ARG A 135 -0.52 -4.11 0.97
N PHE A 136 -0.18 -3.42 2.05
CA PHE A 136 0.10 -4.03 3.34
C PHE A 136 -0.53 -3.18 4.45
N SER A 137 -0.63 -3.74 5.64
CA SER A 137 -1.10 -3.03 6.83
C SER A 137 -0.18 -3.31 8.01
N LYS A 138 -0.16 -2.41 8.99
CA LYS A 138 0.64 -2.56 10.21
C LYS A 138 0.19 -3.75 11.07
N CYS A 139 -1.11 -3.99 11.11
CA CYS A 139 -1.74 -5.04 11.90
C CYS A 139 -3.01 -5.49 11.20
N CYS A 140 -3.15 -6.80 11.00
CA CYS A 140 -4.32 -7.41 10.37
C CYS A 140 -5.41 -7.78 11.40
N GLY A 141 -5.17 -7.57 12.70
CA GLY A 141 -6.09 -8.00 13.76
C GLY A 141 -6.26 -9.52 13.86
N GLY A 142 -5.35 -10.30 13.26
CA GLY A 142 -5.38 -11.77 13.21
C GLY A 142 -6.00 -12.37 11.94
N ALA A 143 -6.41 -11.55 10.98
CA ALA A 143 -6.93 -12.00 9.69
C ALA A 143 -6.60 -11.01 8.56
N LEU A 144 -6.13 -11.51 7.42
CA LEU A 144 -6.07 -10.75 6.18
C LEU A 144 -7.47 -10.67 5.56
N GLU A 145 -7.76 -9.56 4.88
CA GLU A 145 -9.03 -9.32 4.19
C GLU A 145 -8.93 -9.54 2.68
N GLU A 146 -10.08 -9.75 2.03
CA GLU A 146 -10.17 -9.78 0.57
C GLU A 146 -10.14 -8.36 0.00
N PHE A 147 -9.39 -8.14 -1.08
CA PHE A 147 -9.25 -6.82 -1.69
C PHE A 147 -10.60 -6.16 -2.00
N GLN A 148 -11.56 -6.95 -2.50
CA GLN A 148 -12.82 -6.43 -3.01
C GLN A 148 -13.72 -5.76 -1.97
N TYR A 149 -13.53 -6.08 -0.70
CA TYR A 149 -14.32 -5.52 0.39
C TYR A 149 -13.69 -4.28 1.02
N CYS A 150 -12.42 -4.00 0.72
CA CYS A 150 -11.71 -2.84 1.26
C CYS A 150 -11.52 -1.73 0.24
N TRP A 151 -11.45 -2.04 -1.06
CA TRP A 151 -10.81 -1.12 -2.02
C TRP A 151 -11.54 -0.86 -3.32
N GLU A 152 -11.83 -1.88 -4.11
CA GLU A 152 -12.66 -1.78 -5.32
C GLU A 152 -13.35 -3.11 -5.53
N ASP A 153 -14.52 -3.15 -6.16
CA ASP A 153 -15.24 -4.40 -6.47
C ASP A 153 -14.57 -5.22 -7.60
N VAL A 154 -13.32 -5.63 -7.35
CA VAL A 154 -12.46 -6.40 -8.24
C VAL A 154 -11.79 -7.50 -7.43
N LYS A 155 -11.97 -8.74 -7.89
CA LYS A 155 -11.37 -9.89 -7.24
C LYS A 155 -9.94 -10.13 -7.74
N HIS A 156 -8.97 -9.99 -6.83
CA HIS A 156 -7.58 -10.36 -7.07
C HIS A 156 -7.28 -11.73 -6.44
N SER A 157 -6.95 -12.74 -7.27
CA SER A 157 -6.69 -14.11 -6.79
C SER A 157 -5.51 -14.24 -5.82
N TYR A 158 -4.65 -13.23 -5.71
CA TYR A 158 -3.52 -13.19 -4.78
C TYR A 158 -3.77 -12.35 -3.52
N LEU A 159 -4.94 -11.69 -3.39
CA LEU A 159 -5.35 -10.92 -2.21
C LEU A 159 -6.65 -11.49 -1.64
N ASN A 160 -6.56 -12.69 -1.08
CA ASN A 160 -7.68 -13.36 -0.43
C ASN A 160 -7.58 -13.24 1.10
N LYS A 161 -8.72 -13.45 1.75
CA LYS A 161 -8.75 -13.61 3.21
C LYS A 161 -7.91 -14.80 3.65
N GLN A 162 -7.20 -14.62 4.75
CA GLN A 162 -6.42 -15.68 5.36
C GLN A 162 -6.29 -15.43 6.87
N ARG A 163 -6.26 -16.50 7.64
CA ARG A 163 -5.92 -16.43 9.06
C ARG A 163 -4.44 -16.09 9.25
N ASP A 164 -4.13 -15.07 10.05
CA ASP A 164 -2.75 -14.76 10.44
C ASP A 164 -2.39 -15.55 11.70
N SER A 165 -2.09 -16.83 11.50
CA SER A 165 -1.69 -17.76 12.56
C SER A 165 -0.91 -18.94 11.99
N LYS A 166 0.06 -19.46 12.74
CA LYS A 166 0.80 -20.68 12.36
C LYS A 166 0.01 -21.97 12.56
N SER A 167 -0.94 -21.99 13.50
CA SER A 167 -1.66 -23.20 13.92
C SER A 167 -3.12 -23.20 13.48
N GLU A 168 -3.73 -22.02 13.41
CA GLU A 168 -5.15 -21.88 13.07
C GLU A 168 -5.30 -21.49 11.60
N ILE A 169 -6.28 -22.09 10.93
CA ILE A 169 -6.58 -21.82 9.51
C ILE A 169 -7.97 -21.18 9.37
N ARG A 170 -8.87 -21.40 10.34
CA ARG A 170 -10.26 -20.93 10.28
C ARG A 170 -10.42 -19.60 10.99
N LEU A 171 -11.28 -18.75 10.43
CA LEU A 171 -11.73 -17.53 11.07
C LEU A 171 -12.93 -17.84 11.98
N PRO A 172 -13.06 -17.16 13.13
CA PRO A 172 -14.26 -17.26 13.95
C PRO A 172 -15.48 -16.76 13.17
N ASN A 173 -16.66 -17.29 13.48
CA ASN A 173 -17.89 -16.78 12.89
C ASN A 173 -18.35 -15.53 13.63
N LEU A 174 -18.03 -14.36 13.07
CA LEU A 174 -18.34 -13.06 13.67
C LEU A 174 -19.84 -12.70 13.67
N HIS A 175 -20.71 -13.52 13.09
CA HIS A 175 -22.17 -13.38 13.26
C HIS A 175 -22.66 -13.92 14.61
N ILE A 176 -21.80 -14.66 15.34
CA ILE A 176 -22.10 -15.15 16.68
C ILE A 176 -21.50 -14.18 17.68
N GLU A 177 -22.35 -13.50 18.45
CA GLU A 177 -21.95 -12.42 19.39
C GLU A 177 -20.81 -12.83 20.32
N THR A 178 -20.84 -14.05 20.86
CA THR A 178 -19.79 -14.54 21.77
C THR A 178 -18.44 -14.72 21.10
N GLU A 179 -18.42 -15.14 19.82
CA GLU A 179 -17.20 -15.29 19.03
C GLU A 179 -16.67 -13.92 18.61
N ALA A 180 -17.55 -12.98 18.23
CA ALA A 180 -17.19 -11.61 17.92
C ALA A 180 -16.63 -10.87 19.13
N GLU A 181 -17.27 -10.97 20.30
CA GLU A 181 -16.79 -10.37 21.54
C GLU A 181 -15.40 -10.91 21.90
N LYS A 182 -15.23 -12.24 21.85
CA LYS A 182 -13.93 -12.87 22.10
C LYS A 182 -12.88 -12.36 21.10
N TRP A 183 -13.22 -12.23 19.83
CA TRP A 183 -12.32 -11.72 18.80
C TRP A 183 -11.83 -10.30 19.09
N ILE A 184 -12.76 -9.39 19.40
CA ILE A 184 -12.48 -7.97 19.61
C ILE A 184 -11.74 -7.72 20.93
N ARG A 185 -12.11 -8.44 21.99
CA ARG A 185 -11.58 -8.21 23.34
C ARG A 185 -10.27 -8.94 23.63
N THR A 186 -9.82 -9.83 22.74
CA THR A 186 -8.61 -10.63 22.97
C THR A 186 -7.55 -10.40 21.90
N ALA A 187 -6.33 -10.86 22.17
CA ALA A 187 -5.25 -10.91 21.21
C ALA A 187 -5.19 -12.31 20.59
N PRO A 188 -5.60 -12.49 19.33
CA PRO A 188 -5.50 -13.79 18.67
C PRO A 188 -4.06 -14.28 18.58
N GLN A 189 -3.87 -15.60 18.70
CA GLN A 189 -2.56 -16.22 18.55
C GLN A 189 -2.05 -16.06 17.11
N SER A 190 -0.86 -15.46 16.98
CA SER A 190 -0.12 -15.18 15.73
C SER A 190 1.10 -16.08 15.59
#